data_AF-A0ABC8DDC2-F1
#
_entry.id   AF-A0ABC8DDC2-F1
#
_cell.length_a   1.000
_cell.length_b   1.000
_cell.length_c   1.000
_cell.angle_alpha   90.00
_cell.angle_beta   90.00
_cell.angle_gamma   90.00
#
_symmetry.space_group_name_H-M   'P 1'
#
loop_
_entity.id
_entity.type
_entity.pdbx_description
1 polymer ?
#
loop_
_entity_poly.entity_id
_entity_poly.type
_entity_poly.pdbx_seq_one_letter_code
_entity_poly.pdbx_strand_id
1 'polypeptide(L)'
;MSHSSTLSHINSTISHKLGEVEHQIDKLKEAKREIESLQEEGVSEIRDILRPHLDHHWTGTFAEEFDDRRDQAHTEAYRIVTDKYDGYIYRIGLKMTQLEIEKGGLLAARSIAREAEHLLTLGEEALDTVGEKIQSIKKSWSWF
;
A
#
# COMPACT_ATOMS: atom_id res chain seq x y z
N MET A 1 -26.57 25.95 -7.00
CA MET A 1 -25.32 26.20 -6.25
C MET A 1 -24.45 27.13 -7.08
N SER A 2 -23.70 28.05 -6.46
CA SER A 2 -22.73 28.90 -7.18
C SER A 2 -21.51 28.07 -7.61
N HIS A 3 -20.81 28.49 -8.68
CA HIS A 3 -19.53 27.90 -9.08
C HIS A 3 -18.50 27.95 -7.94
N SER A 4 -18.50 29.04 -7.15
CA SER A 4 -17.62 29.19 -5.99
C SER A 4 -17.90 28.14 -4.90
N SER A 5 -19.16 27.92 -4.53
CA SER A 5 -19.49 26.92 -3.51
C SER A 5 -19.26 25.49 -4.01
N THR A 6 -19.43 25.25 -5.31
CA THR A 6 -19.12 23.96 -5.94
C THR A 6 -17.62 23.67 -5.93
N LEU A 7 -16.79 24.66 -6.29
CA LEU A 7 -15.33 24.51 -6.28
C LEU A 7 -14.76 24.35 -4.87
N SER A 8 -15.29 25.09 -3.90
CA SER A 8 -14.92 24.92 -2.48
C SER A 8 -15.19 23.50 -2.01
N HIS A 9 -16.36 22.93 -2.35
CA HIS A 9 -16.69 21.55 -2.03
C HIS A 9 -15.74 20.55 -2.73
N ILE A 10 -15.50 20.72 -4.03
CA ILE A 10 -14.55 19.89 -4.80
C ILE A 10 -13.16 19.91 -4.16
N ASN A 11 -12.63 21.10 -3.82
CA ASN A 11 -11.32 21.25 -3.19
C ASN A 11 -11.25 20.56 -1.82
N SER A 12 -12.29 20.70 -1.01
CA SER A 12 -12.40 20.01 0.29
C SER A 12 -12.38 18.50 0.12
N THR A 13 -13.20 17.95 -0.79
CA THR A 13 -13.25 16.51 -1.06
C THR A 13 -11.92 15.98 -1.61
N ILE A 14 -11.30 16.69 -2.56
CA ILE A 14 -9.97 16.34 -3.10
C ILE A 14 -8.95 16.25 -1.96
N SER A 15 -8.92 17.26 -1.09
CA SER A 15 -7.94 17.34 -0.01
C SER A 15 -8.13 16.22 1.02
N HIS A 16 -9.39 15.92 1.38
CA HIS A 16 -9.69 14.80 2.27
C HIS A 16 -9.24 13.47 1.66
N LYS A 17 -9.63 13.19 0.41
CA LYS A 17 -9.25 11.95 -0.26
C LYS A 17 -7.74 11.80 -0.44
N LEU A 18 -7.04 12.88 -0.78
CA LEU A 18 -5.58 12.87 -0.85
C LEU A 18 -4.97 12.45 0.49
N GLY A 19 -5.43 13.04 1.60
CA GLY A 19 -4.95 12.68 2.93
C GLY A 19 -5.24 11.23 3.30
N GLU A 20 -6.42 10.70 2.94
CA GLU A 20 -6.76 9.29 3.16
C GLU A 20 -5.86 8.34 2.35
N VAL A 21 -5.66 8.63 1.06
CA VAL A 21 -4.79 7.83 0.18
C VAL A 21 -3.34 7.86 0.66
N GLU A 22 -2.82 9.04 1.03
CA GLU A 22 -1.46 9.18 1.59
C GLU A 22 -1.30 8.38 2.87
N HIS A 23 -2.27 8.48 3.78
CA HIS A 23 -2.25 7.70 5.02
C HIS A 23 -2.27 6.19 4.77
N GLN A 24 -3.09 5.72 3.82
CA GLN A 24 -3.12 4.30 3.46
C GLN A 24 -1.81 3.83 2.84
N ILE A 25 -1.20 4.63 1.97
CA ILE A 25 0.12 4.33 1.38
C ILE A 25 1.17 4.21 2.48
N ASP A 26 1.18 5.12 3.46
CA ASP A 26 2.18 5.10 4.53
C ASP A 26 2.02 3.90 5.46
N LYS A 27 0.78 3.53 5.82
CA LYS A 27 0.51 2.29 6.56
C LYS A 27 0.96 1.04 5.81
N LEU A 28 0.77 0.99 4.49
CA LEU A 28 1.22 -0.13 3.67
C LEU A 28 2.75 -0.19 3.57
N LYS A 29 3.44 0.95 3.51
CA LYS A 29 4.91 1.01 3.57
C LYS A 29 5.44 0.48 4.90
N GLU A 30 4.83 0.86 6.01
CA GLU A 30 5.19 0.38 7.34
C GLU A 30 4.99 -1.13 7.46
N ALA A 31 3.79 -1.62 7.13
CA ALA A 31 3.48 -3.05 7.16
C ALA A 31 4.41 -3.87 6.24
N LYS A 32 4.78 -3.35 5.07
CA LYS A 32 5.74 -4.01 4.17
C LYS A 32 7.10 -4.16 4.85
N ARG A 33 7.64 -3.09 5.45
CA ARG A 33 8.94 -3.13 6.14
C ARG A 33 8.94 -4.09 7.32
N GLU A 34 7.85 -4.14 8.08
CA GLU A 34 7.71 -5.10 9.18
C GLU A 34 7.76 -6.55 8.68
N ILE A 35 7.05 -6.86 7.58
CA ILE A 35 7.06 -8.20 6.99
C ILE A 35 8.44 -8.55 6.42
N GLU A 36 9.11 -7.60 5.76
CA GLU A 36 10.47 -7.78 5.26
C GLU A 36 11.45 -8.09 6.42
N SER A 37 11.35 -7.38 7.55
CA SER A 37 12.16 -7.66 8.76
C SER A 37 11.87 -9.05 9.32
N LEU A 38 10.61 -9.43 9.45
CA LEU A 38 10.20 -10.76 9.92
C LEU A 38 10.65 -11.88 8.97
N GLN A 39 10.72 -11.60 7.68
CA GLN A 39 11.24 -12.53 6.68
C GLN A 39 12.74 -12.74 6.87
N GLU A 40 13.52 -11.67 7.03
CA GLU A 40 14.96 -11.74 7.28
C GLU A 40 15.28 -12.49 8.58
N GLU A 41 14.57 -12.18 9.66
CA GLU A 41 14.67 -12.89 10.94
C GLU A 41 14.33 -14.37 10.78
N GLY A 42 13.21 -14.68 10.11
CA GLY A 42 12.78 -16.04 9.84
C GLY A 42 13.80 -16.86 9.04
N VAL A 43 14.49 -16.26 8.06
CA VAL A 43 15.58 -16.94 7.32
C VAL A 43 16.73 -17.32 8.25
N SER A 44 17.04 -16.48 9.25
CA SER A 44 18.05 -16.81 10.25
C SER A 44 17.59 -17.96 11.15
N GLU A 45 16.37 -17.90 11.66
CA GLU A 45 15.80 -18.93 12.55
C GLU A 45 15.71 -20.30 11.86
N ILE A 46 15.28 -20.34 10.59
CA ILE A 46 15.24 -21.57 9.78
C ILE A 46 16.62 -22.22 9.69
N ARG A 47 17.68 -21.41 9.55
CA ARG A 47 19.05 -21.92 9.47
C ARG A 47 19.49 -22.56 10.79
N ASP A 48 19.04 -22.01 11.91
CA ASP A 48 19.39 -22.51 13.24
C ASP A 48 18.67 -23.82 13.58
N ILE A 49 17.46 -24.05 13.03
CA ILE A 49 16.77 -25.35 13.13
C ILE A 49 17.66 -26.50 12.64
N LEU A 50 18.44 -26.29 11.56
CA LEU A 50 19.33 -27.31 10.98
C LEU A 50 20.67 -27.46 11.71
N ARG A 51 20.96 -26.62 12.72
CA ARG A 51 22.24 -26.63 13.44
C ARG A 51 22.06 -26.77 14.96
N PRO A 52 21.35 -27.81 15.43
CA PRO A 52 21.19 -28.02 16.86
C PRO A 52 22.53 -28.42 17.47
N HIS A 53 22.83 -27.87 18.65
CA HIS A 53 23.98 -28.30 19.44
C HIS A 53 23.59 -29.59 20.19
N LEU A 54 23.77 -30.73 19.52
CA LEU A 54 23.50 -32.05 20.10
C LEU A 54 24.80 -32.66 20.63
N ASP A 55 24.70 -33.26 21.81
CA ASP A 55 25.83 -33.95 22.43
C ASP A 55 26.04 -35.33 21.78
N HIS A 56 27.24 -35.89 21.90
CA HIS A 56 27.64 -37.13 21.20
C HIS A 56 26.87 -38.38 21.66
N HIS A 57 26.05 -38.25 22.71
CA HIS A 57 25.17 -39.30 23.21
C HIS A 57 23.79 -39.33 22.53
N TRP A 58 23.49 -38.39 21.63
CA TRP A 58 22.23 -38.33 20.88
C TRP A 58 22.20 -39.36 19.75
N THR A 59 21.85 -40.60 20.07
CA THR A 59 21.89 -41.75 19.13
C THR A 59 20.67 -42.66 19.29
N GLY A 60 20.46 -43.55 18.32
CA GLY A 60 19.36 -44.52 18.32
C GLY A 60 18.02 -43.92 17.90
N THR A 61 16.93 -44.66 18.10
CA THR A 61 15.58 -44.32 17.61
C THR A 61 15.09 -42.93 18.06
N PHE A 62 15.49 -42.48 19.25
CA PHE A 62 15.14 -41.13 19.73
C PHE A 62 15.82 -40.01 18.91
N ALA A 63 17.06 -40.23 18.45
CA ALA A 63 17.76 -39.29 17.59
C ALA A 63 17.10 -39.22 16.20
N GLU A 64 16.70 -40.37 15.66
CA GLU A 64 16.00 -40.47 14.37
C GLU A 64 14.64 -39.72 14.41
N GLU A 65 13.82 -39.96 15.46
CA GLU A 65 12.55 -39.23 15.63
C GLU A 65 12.73 -37.72 15.80
N PHE A 66 13.82 -37.30 16.46
CA PHE A 66 14.15 -35.89 16.60
C PHE A 66 14.49 -35.26 15.24
N ASP A 67 15.33 -35.93 14.44
CA ASP A 67 15.71 -35.48 13.10
C ASP A 67 14.48 -35.36 12.19
N ASP A 68 13.57 -36.34 12.21
CA ASP A 68 12.32 -36.30 11.44
C ASP A 68 11.45 -35.08 11.81
N ARG A 69 11.28 -34.81 13.11
CA ARG A 69 10.51 -33.65 13.58
C ARG A 69 11.18 -32.33 13.23
N ARG A 70 12.52 -32.28 13.32
CA ARG A 70 13.31 -31.10 12.95
C ARG A 70 13.15 -30.79 11.46
N ASP A 71 13.25 -31.80 10.59
CA ASP A 71 13.15 -31.62 9.15
C ASP A 71 11.72 -31.21 8.74
N GLN A 72 10.70 -31.74 9.43
CA GLN A 72 9.32 -31.28 9.27
C GLN A 72 9.15 -29.82 9.70
N ALA A 73 9.70 -29.43 10.86
CA ALA A 73 9.65 -28.05 11.35
C ALA A 73 10.38 -27.09 10.41
N HIS A 74 11.56 -27.46 9.92
CA HIS A 74 12.31 -26.70 8.92
C HIS A 74 11.49 -26.50 7.64
N THR A 75 10.87 -27.57 7.13
CA THR A 75 10.07 -27.50 5.89
C THR A 75 8.88 -26.56 6.03
N GLU A 76 8.16 -26.62 7.14
CA GLU A 76 7.02 -25.74 7.38
C GLU A 76 7.44 -24.29 7.60
N ALA A 77 8.52 -24.06 8.37
CA ALA A 77 9.07 -22.73 8.58
C ALA A 77 9.55 -22.10 7.27
N TYR A 78 10.29 -22.88 6.45
CA TYR A 78 10.75 -22.47 5.12
C TYR A 78 9.57 -22.02 4.25
N ARG A 79 8.52 -22.83 4.15
CA ARG A 79 7.31 -22.50 3.37
C ARG A 79 6.65 -21.20 3.84
N ILE A 80 6.61 -20.93 5.14
CA ILE A 80 6.03 -19.67 5.65
C ILE A 80 6.88 -18.48 5.21
N VAL A 81 8.19 -18.56 5.43
CA VAL A 81 9.13 -17.46 5.16
C VAL A 81 9.29 -17.19 3.68
N THR A 82 9.34 -18.22 2.83
CA THR A 82 9.51 -18.04 1.38
C THR A 82 8.20 -17.79 0.65
N ASP A 83 7.12 -18.50 0.97
CA ASP A 83 5.93 -18.45 0.11
C ASP A 83 4.90 -17.44 0.61
N LYS A 84 4.67 -17.40 1.93
CA LYS A 84 3.60 -16.55 2.49
C LYS A 84 4.03 -15.10 2.56
N TYR A 85 5.23 -14.82 3.05
CA TYR A 85 5.72 -13.45 3.18
C TYR A 85 5.91 -12.78 1.81
N ASP A 86 6.50 -13.47 0.83
CA ASP A 86 6.58 -12.98 -0.56
C ASP A 86 5.19 -12.64 -1.12
N GLY A 87 4.20 -13.51 -0.87
CA GLY A 87 2.82 -13.30 -1.27
C GLY A 87 2.19 -12.05 -0.64
N TYR A 88 2.48 -11.75 0.64
CA TYR A 88 2.02 -10.54 1.30
C TYR A 88 2.71 -9.29 0.78
N ILE A 89 4.04 -9.32 0.65
CA ILE A 89 4.85 -8.22 0.10
C ILE A 89 4.34 -7.85 -1.31
N TYR A 90 4.07 -8.85 -2.15
CA TYR A 90 3.54 -8.65 -3.49
C TYR A 90 2.16 -7.95 -3.48
N ARG A 91 1.22 -8.44 -2.65
CA ARG A 91 -0.14 -7.85 -2.56
C ARG A 91 -0.11 -6.42 -2.01
N ILE A 92 0.76 -6.15 -1.04
CA ILE A 92 0.97 -4.80 -0.52
C ILE A 92 1.50 -3.89 -1.64
N GLY A 93 2.50 -4.36 -2.40
CA GLY A 93 3.04 -3.63 -3.55
C GLY A 93 1.98 -3.26 -4.59
N LEU A 94 1.15 -4.23 -5.00
CA LEU A 94 0.04 -3.98 -5.93
C LEU A 94 -0.94 -2.94 -5.40
N LYS A 95 -1.32 -3.04 -4.12
CA LYS A 95 -2.25 -2.09 -3.51
C LYS A 95 -1.66 -0.69 -3.43
N MET A 96 -0.38 -0.57 -3.08
CA MET A 96 0.33 0.71 -3.10
C MET A 96 0.36 1.32 -4.50
N THR A 97 0.64 0.53 -5.54
CA THR A 97 0.59 1.03 -6.93
C THR A 97 -0.80 1.55 -7.30
N GLN A 98 -1.86 0.84 -6.94
CA GLN A 98 -3.23 1.30 -7.16
C GLN A 98 -3.49 2.66 -6.47
N LEU A 99 -3.07 2.80 -5.21
CA LEU A 99 -3.26 4.03 -4.45
C LEU A 99 -2.43 5.20 -5.00
N GLU A 100 -1.20 4.96 -5.49
CA GLU A 100 -0.40 5.99 -6.14
C GLU A 100 -1.03 6.47 -7.47
N ILE A 101 -1.68 5.57 -8.22
CA ILE A 101 -2.47 5.94 -9.41
C ILE A 101 -3.66 6.83 -9.00
N GLU A 102 -4.39 6.44 -7.95
CA GLU A 102 -5.50 7.23 -7.41
C GLU A 102 -5.03 8.63 -6.96
N LYS A 103 -3.91 8.68 -6.22
CA LYS A 103 -3.26 9.93 -5.80
C LYS A 103 -2.93 10.82 -7.00
N GLY A 104 -2.37 10.25 -8.06
CA GLY A 104 -2.08 10.97 -9.31
C GLY A 104 -3.32 11.61 -9.93
N GLY A 105 -4.43 10.87 -10.00
CA GLY A 105 -5.72 11.38 -10.48
C GLY A 105 -6.28 12.51 -9.61
N LEU A 106 -6.20 12.37 -8.29
CA LEU A 106 -6.62 13.41 -7.34
C LEU A 106 -5.77 14.69 -7.46
N LEU A 107 -4.46 14.56 -7.65
CA LEU A 107 -3.57 15.72 -7.86
C LEU A 107 -3.86 16.44 -9.18
N ALA A 108 -4.16 15.69 -10.25
CA ALA A 108 -4.59 16.28 -11.52
C ALA A 108 -5.91 17.06 -11.35
N ALA A 109 -6.91 16.46 -10.68
CA ALA A 109 -8.16 17.14 -10.36
C ALA A 109 -7.95 18.40 -9.51
N ARG A 110 -7.03 18.36 -8.53
CA ARG A 110 -6.65 19.52 -7.70
C ARG A 110 -6.09 20.66 -8.55
N SER A 111 -5.26 20.34 -9.55
CA SER A 111 -4.71 21.35 -10.46
C SER A 111 -5.81 22.03 -11.26
N ILE A 112 -6.73 21.25 -11.84
CA ILE A 112 -7.87 21.79 -12.59
C ILE A 112 -8.77 22.66 -11.69
N ALA A 113 -8.99 22.23 -10.44
CA ALA A 113 -9.80 22.98 -9.48
C ALA A 113 -9.16 24.34 -9.12
N ARG A 114 -7.84 24.38 -8.92
CA ARG A 114 -7.09 25.63 -8.70
C ARG A 114 -7.15 26.58 -9.88
N GLU A 115 -7.06 26.06 -11.10
CA GLU A 115 -7.24 26.88 -12.31
C GLU A 115 -8.65 27.47 -12.40
N ALA A 116 -9.68 26.68 -12.09
CA ALA A 116 -11.05 27.15 -12.08
C ALA A 116 -11.30 28.20 -10.96
N GLU A 117 -10.67 28.04 -9.80
CA GLU A 117 -10.70 29.03 -8.71
C GLU A 117 -10.02 30.33 -9.13
N HIS A 118 -8.87 30.27 -9.81
CA HIS A 118 -8.22 31.46 -10.37
C HIS A 118 -9.08 32.16 -11.42
N LEU A 119 -9.69 31.41 -12.35
CA LEU A 119 -10.59 31.98 -13.36
C LEU A 119 -11.82 32.64 -12.73
N LEU A 120 -12.37 32.08 -11.65
CA LEU A 120 -13.45 32.74 -10.91
C LEU A 120 -13.05 34.11 -10.34
N THR A 121 -11.78 34.32 -9.99
CA THR A 121 -11.32 35.63 -9.51
C THR A 121 -11.28 36.71 -10.61
N LEU A 122 -11.29 36.31 -11.89
CA LEU A 122 -11.29 37.22 -13.04
C LEU A 122 -12.71 37.73 -13.41
N GLY A 123 -13.77 37.15 -12.83
CA GLY A 123 -15.14 37.63 -13.00
C GLY A 123 -15.91 37.02 -14.18
N GLU A 124 -16.91 37.75 -14.69
CA GLU A 124 -17.96 37.24 -15.59
C GLU A 124 -17.44 36.64 -16.90
N GLU A 125 -16.39 37.21 -17.49
CA GLU A 125 -15.82 36.77 -18.78
C GLU A 125 -15.26 35.33 -18.74
N ALA A 126 -14.98 34.80 -17.55
CA ALA A 126 -14.38 33.48 -17.37
C ALA A 126 -15.38 32.40 -16.88
N LEU A 127 -16.66 32.74 -16.66
CA LEU A 127 -17.63 31.84 -16.04
C LEU A 127 -17.92 30.58 -16.85
N ASP A 128 -17.99 30.69 -18.18
CA ASP A 128 -18.20 29.52 -19.05
C ASP A 128 -17.04 28.52 -18.94
N THR A 129 -15.80 29.02 -18.98
CA THR A 129 -14.58 28.23 -18.82
C THR A 129 -14.50 27.57 -17.43
N VAL A 130 -14.95 28.26 -16.38
CA VAL A 130 -15.06 27.68 -15.03
C VAL A 130 -16.06 26.52 -15.02
N GLY A 131 -17.22 26.68 -15.67
CA GLY A 131 -18.22 25.64 -15.84
C GLY A 131 -17.64 24.39 -16.51
N GLU A 132 -16.90 24.56 -17.59
CA GLU A 132 -16.22 23.47 -18.31
C GLU A 132 -15.22 22.72 -17.44
N LYS A 133 -14.38 23.43 -16.68
CA LYS A 133 -13.41 22.80 -15.76
C LYS A 133 -14.09 22.02 -14.64
N ILE A 134 -15.17 22.55 -14.05
CA ILE A 134 -15.97 21.82 -13.05
C ILE A 134 -16.54 20.52 -13.65
N GLN A 135 -17.04 20.58 -14.89
CA GLN A 135 -17.55 19.37 -15.57
C GLN A 135 -16.45 18.37 -15.88
N SER A 136 -15.26 18.84 -16.28
CA SER A 136 -14.08 17.98 -16.49
C SER A 136 -13.69 17.22 -15.22
N ILE A 137 -13.64 17.90 -14.07
CA ILE A 137 -13.35 17.27 -12.77
C ILE A 137 -14.41 16.21 -12.44
N LYS A 138 -15.70 16.56 -12.57
CA LYS A 138 -16.80 15.62 -12.31
C LYS A 138 -16.71 14.37 -13.17
N LYS A 139 -16.40 14.52 -14.47
CA LYS A 139 -16.22 13.39 -15.40
C LYS A 139 -15.04 12.53 -14.99
N SER A 140 -13.89 13.16 -14.70
CA SER A 140 -12.68 12.46 -14.25
C SER A 140 -12.91 11.63 -12.98
N TRP A 141 -13.85 12.05 -12.12
CA TRP A 141 -14.17 11.35 -10.88
C TRP A 141 -15.30 10.33 -11.03
N SER A 142 -16.22 10.51 -11.97
CA SER A 142 -17.32 9.55 -12.23
C SER A 142 -16.87 8.23 -12.89
N TRP A 143 -15.59 8.11 -13.23
CA TRP A 143 -14.98 6.96 -13.91
C TRP A 143 -13.98 6.18 -13.02
N PHE A 144 -13.81 6.59 -11.75
CA PHE A 144 -13.12 5.85 -10.69
C PHE A 144 -14.14 5.44 -9.63
#